data_AF-A0A553L2H2-F1
#
_entry.id   AF-A0A553L2H2-F1
#
_cell.length_a   1.000
_cell.length_b   1.000
_cell.length_c   1.000
_cell.angle_alpha   90.00
_cell.angle_beta   90.00
_cell.angle_gamma   90.00
#
_symmetry.space_group_name_H-M   'P 1'
#
loop_
_entity.id
_entity.type
_entity.pdbx_description
1 polymer ?
#
loop_
_entity_poly.entity_id
_entity_poly.type
_entity_poly.pdbx_seq_one_letter_code
_entity_poly.pdbx_strand_id
1 'polypeptide(L)'
;MYLIENRLGQLYCGISTDLARRFSEHQKNGKQCAKALKGKGPLTLRYAAILEDHGSALKCEYWMKKQNRHHKDAIIAGKQKLPFPHETVSDEEIRQIEH
;
A
#
# COMPACT_ATOMS: atom_id res chain seq x y z
N MET A 1 6.40 2.36 0.64
CA MET A 1 5.55 1.18 0.95
C MET A 1 4.09 1.59 0.80
N TYR A 2 3.21 0.72 0.34
CA TYR A 2 1.79 1.01 0.16
C TYR A 2 0.90 -0.17 0.53
N LEU A 3 -0.35 0.12 0.87
CA LEU A 3 -1.42 -0.84 1.11
C LEU A 3 -2.55 -0.63 0.11
N ILE A 4 -2.92 -1.69 -0.58
CA ILE A 4 -4.08 -1.73 -1.47
C ILE A 4 -5.13 -2.65 -0.86
N GLU A 5 -6.37 -2.19 -0.79
CA GLU A 5 -7.52 -3.01 -0.46
C GLU A 5 -8.25 -3.43 -1.74
N ASN A 6 -8.70 -4.67 -1.77
CA ASN A 6 -9.51 -5.20 -2.86
C ASN A 6 -10.99 -5.25 -2.47
N ARG A 7 -11.87 -5.60 -3.41
CA ARG A 7 -13.33 -5.72 -3.16
C ARG A 7 -13.73 -6.69 -2.05
N LEU A 8 -12.85 -7.61 -1.67
CA LEU A 8 -13.08 -8.60 -0.61
C LEU A 8 -12.60 -8.09 0.76
N GLY A 9 -12.15 -6.83 0.86
CA GLY A 9 -11.58 -6.29 2.08
C GLY A 9 -10.23 -6.93 2.45
N GLN A 10 -9.50 -7.49 1.48
CA GLN A 10 -8.16 -8.03 1.73
C GLN A 10 -7.12 -6.96 1.43
N LEU A 11 -6.16 -6.80 2.34
CA LEU A 11 -5.04 -5.87 2.16
C LEU A 11 -3.85 -6.57 1.51
N TYR A 12 -3.36 -5.96 0.43
CA TYR A 12 -2.08 -6.25 -0.19
C TYR A 12 -1.06 -5.19 0.23
N CYS A 13 0.15 -5.63 0.57
CA CYS A 13 1.26 -4.75 0.91
C CYS A 13 2.35 -4.86 -0.15
N GLY A 14 2.87 -3.72 -0.60
CA GLY A 14 3.94 -3.66 -1.58
C GLY A 14 4.88 -2.47 -1.37
N ILE A 15 5.99 -2.46 -2.09
CA ILE A 15 6.89 -1.31 -2.22
C ILE A 15 6.99 -0.91 -3.69
N SER A 16 7.27 0.36 -3.93
CA SER A 16 7.55 0.93 -5.25
C SER A 16 8.31 2.23 -5.06
N THR A 17 9.15 2.59 -6.02
CA THR A 17 9.73 3.94 -6.16
C THR A 17 8.80 4.89 -6.90
N ASP A 18 7.80 4.35 -7.61
CA ASP A 18 6.79 5.10 -8.35
C ASP A 18 5.42 4.48 -8.03
N LEU A 19 4.70 5.14 -7.13
CA LEU A 19 3.44 4.63 -6.58
C LEU A 19 2.30 4.73 -7.60
N ALA A 20 2.19 5.86 -8.29
CA ALA A 20 1.11 6.13 -9.25
C ALA A 20 1.14 5.13 -10.42
N ARG A 21 2.31 4.95 -11.04
CA ARG A 21 2.47 3.95 -12.10
C ARG A 21 2.15 2.56 -11.61
N ARG A 22 2.65 2.19 -10.42
CA ARG A 22 2.46 0.84 -9.88
C ARG A 22 1.00 0.54 -9.54
N PHE A 23 0.27 1.52 -9.04
CA PHE A 23 -1.17 1.39 -8.78
C PHE A 23 -1.94 1.20 -10.10
N SER A 24 -1.65 2.03 -11.12
CA SER A 24 -2.24 1.89 -12.46
C SER A 24 -1.98 0.51 -13.09
N GLU A 25 -0.77 -0.04 -12.94
CA GLU A 25 -0.44 -1.40 -13.38
C GLU A 25 -1.31 -2.48 -12.73
N HIS A 26 -1.61 -2.35 -11.43
CA HIS A 26 -2.49 -3.27 -10.72
C HIS A 26 -3.94 -3.12 -11.18
N GLN A 27 -4.43 -1.89 -11.36
CA GLN A 27 -5.79 -1.59 -11.82
C GLN A 27 -6.06 -2.15 -13.23
N LYS A 28 -5.08 -2.04 -14.13
CA LYS A 28 -5.16 -2.61 -15.50
C LYS A 28 -5.33 -4.14 -15.50
N ASN A 29 -5.10 -4.81 -14.36
CA ASN A 29 -5.30 -6.24 -14.17
C ASN A 29 -4.55 -7.12 -15.20
N GLY A 30 -3.45 -6.58 -15.75
CA GLY A 30 -2.66 -7.19 -16.81
C GLY A 30 -1.51 -8.05 -16.28
N LYS A 31 -0.48 -8.25 -17.12
CA LYS A 31 0.71 -9.06 -16.77
C LYS A 31 1.50 -8.50 -15.57
N GLN A 32 1.45 -7.19 -15.36
CA GLN A 32 2.21 -6.48 -14.31
C GLN A 32 1.49 -6.45 -12.95
N CYS A 33 0.21 -6.83 -12.94
CA CYS A 33 -0.61 -6.89 -11.72
C CYS A 33 -0.10 -8.02 -10.80
N ALA A 34 -0.04 -7.74 -9.50
CA ALA A 34 0.30 -8.77 -8.52
C ALA A 34 -0.73 -9.91 -8.57
N LYS A 35 -0.25 -11.16 -8.52
CA LYS A 35 -1.13 -12.36 -8.51
C LYS A 35 -2.22 -12.28 -7.44
N ALA A 36 -1.90 -11.70 -6.28
CA ALA A 36 -2.83 -11.56 -5.16
C ALA A 36 -3.99 -10.58 -5.43
N LEU A 37 -3.79 -9.61 -6.35
CA LEU A 37 -4.74 -8.57 -6.71
C LEU A 37 -5.49 -8.87 -8.03
N LYS A 38 -4.93 -9.76 -8.86
CA LYS A 38 -5.48 -10.09 -10.17
C LYS A 38 -6.93 -10.57 -10.08
N GLY A 39 -7.83 -9.93 -10.81
CA GLY A 39 -9.27 -10.24 -10.84
C GLY A 39 -10.04 -9.84 -9.57
N LYS A 40 -9.43 -9.07 -8.66
CA LYS A 40 -10.04 -8.66 -7.39
C LYS A 40 -10.37 -7.16 -7.31
N GLY A 41 -10.45 -6.50 -8.45
CA GLY A 41 -10.92 -5.11 -8.52
C GLY A 41 -12.38 -4.94 -8.06
N PRO A 42 -12.84 -3.72 -7.76
CA PRO A 42 -12.04 -2.49 -7.70
C PRO A 42 -10.95 -2.55 -6.62
N LEU A 43 -9.83 -1.90 -6.89
CA LEU A 43 -8.74 -1.75 -5.94
C LEU A 43 -8.75 -0.33 -5.39
N THR A 44 -8.43 -0.18 -4.11
CA THR A 44 -8.37 1.10 -3.42
C THR A 44 -7.01 1.25 -2.76
N LEU A 45 -6.30 2.34 -3.00
CA LEU A 45 -5.07 2.68 -2.31
C LEU A 45 -5.43 3.21 -0.91
N ARG A 46 -5.22 2.40 0.12
CA ARG A 46 -5.62 2.74 1.49
C ARG A 46 -4.58 3.51 2.26
N TYR A 47 -3.31 3.35 1.89
CA TYR A 47 -2.20 3.94 2.62
C TYR A 47 -0.94 3.92 1.77
N ALA A 48 -0.10 4.94 1.93
CA ALA A 48 1.26 4.92 1.43
C ALA A 48 2.19 5.68 2.37
N ALA A 49 3.44 5.23 2.40
CA ALA A 49 4.51 5.87 3.14
C ALA A 49 5.80 5.87 2.31
N ILE A 50 6.50 7.00 2.36
CA ILE A 50 7.85 7.18 1.82
C ILE A 50 8.84 6.78 2.92
N LEU A 51 9.80 5.93 2.55
CA LEU A 51 10.86 5.46 3.44
C LEU A 51 12.19 5.97 2.90
N GLU A 52 13.18 6.11 3.78
CA GLU A 52 14.51 6.68 3.47
C GLU A 52 15.22 5.94 2.32
N ASP A 53 15.14 4.61 2.32
CA ASP A 53 15.86 3.78 1.37
C ASP A 53 15.12 2.45 1.08
N HIS A 54 15.62 1.72 0.08
CA HIS A 54 15.05 0.45 -0.35
C HIS A 54 15.08 -0.64 0.73
N GLY A 55 16.16 -0.72 1.52
CA GLY A 55 16.27 -1.67 2.63
C GLY A 55 15.28 -1.39 3.75
N SER A 56 15.10 -0.12 4.10
CA SER A 56 14.08 0.36 5.04
C SER A 56 12.67 0.07 4.53
N ALA A 57 12.41 0.25 3.23
CA ALA A 57 11.14 -0.14 2.60
C ALA A 57 10.87 -1.65 2.67
N LEU A 58 11.87 -2.50 2.42
CA LEU A 58 11.74 -3.95 2.54
C LEU A 58 11.48 -4.41 3.98
N LYS A 59 12.21 -3.86 4.96
CA LYS A 59 11.99 -4.13 6.39
C LYS A 59 10.57 -3.74 6.81
N CYS A 60 10.13 -2.56 6.36
CA CYS A 60 8.78 -2.05 6.62
C CYS A 60 7.71 -2.98 6.02
N GLU A 61 7.86 -3.38 4.76
CA GLU A 61 6.93 -4.29 4.07
C GLU A 61 6.84 -5.64 4.79
N TYR A 62 7.98 -6.22 5.16
CA TYR A 62 8.05 -7.48 5.88
C TYR A 62 7.38 -7.39 7.25
N TRP A 63 7.67 -6.33 8.00
CA TRP A 63 7.04 -6.08 9.29
C TRP A 63 5.52 -5.90 9.15
N MET A 64 5.07 -5.13 8.16
CA MET A 64 3.66 -4.85 7.89
C MET A 64 2.88 -6.14 7.55
N LYS A 65 3.48 -7.04 6.75
CA LYS A 65 2.88 -8.34 6.38
C LYS A 65 2.56 -9.21 7.60
N LYS A 66 3.37 -9.14 8.66
CA LYS A 66 3.19 -9.88 9.92
C LYS A 66 2.10 -9.32 10.83
N GLN A 67 1.65 -8.09 10.60
CA GLN A 67 0.64 -7.47 11.45
C GLN A 67 -0.76 -8.03 11.17
N ASN A 68 -1.60 -8.07 12.20
CA ASN A 68 -3.01 -8.42 12.04
C ASN A 68 -3.80 -7.28 11.37
N ARG A 69 -5.06 -7.54 11.00
CA ARG A 69 -5.92 -6.57 10.32
C ARG A 69 -6.14 -5.31 11.16
N HIS A 70 -6.44 -5.48 12.46
CA HIS A 70 -6.67 -4.35 13.37
C HIS A 70 -5.50 -3.37 13.43
N HIS A 71 -4.26 -3.88 13.52
CA HIS A 71 -3.07 -3.04 13.57
C HIS A 71 -2.84 -2.30 12.24
N LYS A 72 -3.09 -2.96 11.10
CA LYS A 72 -3.04 -2.32 9.78
C LYS A 72 -4.06 -1.19 9.68
N ASP A 73 -5.29 -1.43 10.12
CA ASP A 73 -6.36 -0.42 10.09
C ASP A 73 -6.05 0.76 11.01
N ALA A 74 -5.42 0.53 12.17
CA ALA A 74 -4.97 1.59 13.05
C ALA A 74 -3.90 2.49 12.40
N ILE A 75 -2.97 1.91 11.63
CA ILE A 75 -1.97 2.67 10.86
C ILE A 75 -2.63 3.44 9.71
N ILE A 76 -3.51 2.78 8.95
CA ILE A 76 -4.28 3.42 7.87
C ILE A 76 -5.06 4.63 8.41
N ALA A 77 -5.66 4.52 9.59
CA ALA A 77 -6.43 5.60 10.22
C ALA A 77 -5.54 6.65 10.93
N GLY A 78 -4.22 6.58 10.84
CA GLY A 78 -3.30 7.49 11.50
C GLY A 78 -3.27 7.38 13.03
N LYS A 79 -3.93 6.38 13.62
CA LYS A 79 -3.95 6.13 15.09
C LYS A 79 -2.64 5.52 15.59
N GLN A 80 -1.89 4.88 14.71
CA GLN A 80 -0.57 4.32 14.97
C GLN A 80 0.39 4.69 13.85
N LYS A 81 1.68 4.81 14.18
CA LYS A 81 2.75 5.08 13.22
C LYS A 81 3.52 3.80 12.90
N LEU A 82 4.14 3.73 11.73
CA LEU A 82 5.12 2.69 11.44
C LEU A 82 6.31 2.82 12.40
N PRO A 83 6.92 1.71 12.86
CA PRO A 83 8.11 1.74 13.72
C PRO A 83 9.40 2.01 12.93
N PHE A 84 9.31 2.67 11.79
CA PHE A 84 10.41 3.03 10.90
C PHE A 84 10.31 4.54 10.61
N PRO A 85 11.41 5.28 10.41
CA PRO A 85 11.35 6.64 9.89
C PRO A 85 10.61 6.65 8.55
N HIS A 86 9.56 7.46 8.46
CA HIS A 86 8.72 7.53 7.26
C HIS A 86 7.98 8.86 7.19
N GLU A 87 7.61 9.22 5.98
CA GLU A 87 6.61 10.24 5.69
C GLU A 87 5.35 9.56 5.16
N THR A 88 4.20 9.86 5.74
CA THR A 88 2.91 9.33 5.27
C THR A 88 2.42 10.19 4.11
N VAL A 89 2.05 9.54 3.00
CA VAL A 89 1.42 10.22 1.86
C VAL A 89 0.04 10.71 2.28
N SER A 90 -0.28 11.97 1.98
CA SER A 90 -1.54 12.57 2.41
C SER A 90 -2.77 11.94 1.73
N ASP A 91 -3.94 12.06 2.37
CA ASP A 91 -5.20 11.56 1.78
C ASP A 91 -5.52 12.23 0.43
N GLU A 92 -5.11 13.48 0.24
CA GLU A 92 -5.29 14.21 -1.03
C GLU A 92 -4.43 13.61 -2.14
N GLU A 93 -3.14 13.35 -1.88
CA GLU A 93 -2.25 12.69 -2.84
C GLU A 93 -2.71 11.26 -3.15
N ILE A 94 -3.21 10.52 -2.16
CA ILE A 94 -3.80 9.20 -2.38
C ILE A 94 -4.97 9.29 -3.36
N ARG A 95 -5.89 10.24 -3.17
CA ARG A 95 -7.04 10.45 -4.08
C ARG A 95 -6.60 10.82 -5.49
N GLN A 96 -5.54 11.62 -5.63
CA GLN A 96 -4.97 11.99 -6.93
C GLN A 96 -4.36 10.78 -7.67
N ILE A 97 -3.81 9.81 -6.94
CA ILE A 97 -3.27 8.57 -7.52
C ILE A 97 -4.39 7.61 -7.94
N GLU A 98 -5.55 7.67 -7.27
CA GLU A 98 -6.70 6.81 -7.59
C GLU A 98 -7.50 7.24 -8.83
N HIS A 99 -7.50 8.54 -9.12
CA HIS A 99 -8.20 9.16 -10.26
C HIS A 99 -7.38 9.14 -11.56
#